data_AF-A0A8B7CLD7-F1
#
_entry.id   AF-A0A8B7CLD7-F1
#
_cell.length_a   1.000
_cell.length_b   1.000
_cell.length_c   1.000
_cell.angle_alpha   90.00
_cell.angle_beta   90.00
_cell.angle_gamma   90.00
#
_symmetry.space_group_name_H-M   'P 1'
#
loop_
_entity.id
_entity.type
_entity.pdbx_description
1 polymer ?
#
loop_
_entity_poly.entity_id
_entity_poly.type
_entity_poly.pdbx_seq_one_letter_code
_entity_poly.pdbx_strand_id
1 'polypeptide(L)'
;MATWRVFLLHPPHPHARLHSLVRWERRWRLRQGGRELAAVAAACGARARVEKKRVAAKSTASAFADHLTRRTRSGAGFDWDLYRRYADAAGGHAHLPVMLGEVLDVFRHLHLRSFVDCTLGAAGHSVAIIEAHRELELYVGLDVDPVAHDKARARIEDLLNDNPRDGSLKAYTHVRNFKYIKSVLGGIDENLLEGGVDGILMDLGMSSMQVNNSDRGFSVLGDGPLDMRMNPQASLKAEDILNYWPDSEVGRVLRDYGEESNWRFLQKQIVGARADGGLHSTAQLVDLVRSTSAGSGGRHGWIKTATRVFQALRIAVNDELQTLEDAIHACFDCLSSGGRLVVISFHSLEDRIVKRTFLDIIERGEGDLNGKGQREDEADGGGETWSRHRVQGSHGTVLTKRPITPSKEEEKLNRRCRSAKLRVIRKL
;
A
#
# COMPACT_ATOMS: atom_id res chain seq x y z
N MET A 1 41.14 -38.14 -14.41
CA MET A 1 40.42 -39.25 -13.74
C MET A 1 40.97 -39.36 -12.33
N ALA A 2 40.27 -38.75 -11.37
CA ALA A 2 40.72 -38.65 -9.97
C ALA A 2 40.02 -39.73 -9.13
N THR A 3 40.80 -40.61 -8.51
CA THR A 3 40.35 -41.62 -7.56
C THR A 3 40.83 -41.22 -6.16
N TRP A 4 39.90 -40.78 -5.31
CA TRP A 4 40.16 -40.47 -3.90
C TRP A 4 39.77 -41.65 -3.01
N ARG A 5 40.73 -42.09 -2.19
CA ARG A 5 40.59 -43.13 -1.18
C ARG A 5 39.93 -42.59 0.08
N VAL A 6 39.02 -43.39 0.62
CA VAL A 6 38.34 -43.26 1.92
C VAL A 6 39.32 -43.64 3.05
N PHE A 7 39.33 -42.86 4.13
CA PHE A 7 39.82 -43.32 5.43
C PHE A 7 38.76 -43.06 6.51
N LEU A 8 38.32 -44.14 7.13
CA LEU A 8 37.48 -44.23 8.32
C LEU A 8 38.32 -43.88 9.56
N LEU A 9 37.76 -43.08 10.47
CA LEU A 9 38.24 -42.95 11.84
C LEU A 9 37.11 -43.33 12.81
N HIS A 10 37.43 -44.22 13.73
CA HIS A 10 36.63 -44.58 14.91
C HIS A 10 37.12 -43.82 16.16
N PRO A 11 36.31 -43.76 17.23
CA PRO A 11 36.24 -42.61 18.14
C PRO A 11 37.03 -42.82 19.45
N PRO A 12 37.03 -41.81 20.34
CA PRO A 12 37.01 -42.10 21.77
C PRO A 12 35.89 -41.37 22.55
N HIS A 13 35.36 -42.10 23.53
CA HIS A 13 34.43 -41.72 24.59
C HIS A 13 35.23 -41.33 25.88
N PRO A 14 34.61 -40.98 27.04
CA PRO A 14 34.30 -39.61 27.49
C PRO A 14 35.03 -39.20 28.80
N HIS A 15 35.11 -37.91 29.16
CA HIS A 15 34.92 -37.37 30.52
C HIS A 15 35.25 -35.86 30.66
N ALA A 16 34.47 -35.19 31.54
CA ALA A 16 34.70 -33.92 32.26
C ALA A 16 34.69 -32.60 31.45
N ARG A 17 33.60 -31.82 31.46
CA ARG A 17 33.14 -30.82 32.45
C ARG A 17 33.99 -29.52 32.53
N LEU A 18 33.25 -28.42 32.27
CA LEU A 18 33.34 -27.05 32.81
C LEU A 18 34.24 -26.00 32.12
N HIS A 19 33.63 -24.80 32.02
CA HIS A 19 34.12 -23.48 31.54
C HIS A 19 34.09 -23.29 30.01
N SER A 20 33.45 -22.28 29.43
CA SER A 20 33.11 -20.95 29.93
C SER A 20 31.95 -20.31 29.15
N LEU A 21 30.88 -19.98 29.88
CA LEU A 21 29.73 -19.19 29.43
C LEU A 21 29.57 -18.05 30.44
N VAL A 22 30.52 -17.11 30.44
CA VAL A 22 30.50 -15.92 31.31
C VAL A 22 31.16 -14.76 30.58
N ARG A 23 30.40 -14.06 29.73
CA ARG A 23 30.73 -12.66 29.35
C ARG A 23 29.61 -11.83 28.74
N TRP A 24 28.34 -12.23 28.91
CA TRP A 24 27.22 -11.41 28.45
C TRP A 24 26.12 -11.13 29.49
N GLU A 25 26.23 -11.69 30.70
CA GLU A 25 25.20 -11.55 31.76
C GLU A 25 25.49 -10.49 32.83
N ARG A 26 26.56 -9.69 32.70
CA ARG A 26 26.94 -8.65 33.69
C ARG A 26 26.58 -7.20 33.33
N ARG A 27 25.90 -6.95 32.20
CA ARG A 27 25.42 -5.58 31.84
C ARG A 27 23.91 -5.37 31.94
N TRP A 28 23.14 -6.38 32.35
CA TRP A 28 21.68 -6.30 32.42
C TRP A 28 21.10 -6.29 33.85
N ARG A 29 21.93 -6.46 34.89
CA ARG A 29 21.54 -6.47 36.32
C ARG A 29 21.91 -5.21 37.12
N LEU A 30 21.83 -4.02 36.52
CA LEU A 30 22.05 -2.76 37.24
C LEU A 30 20.98 -1.69 36.97
N ARG A 31 19.77 -2.09 36.57
CA ARG A 31 18.70 -1.11 36.31
C ARG A 31 17.29 -1.49 36.73
N GLN A 32 17.10 -2.43 37.66
CA GLN A 32 15.89 -2.53 38.48
C GLN A 32 16.19 -3.17 39.84
N GLY A 33 15.78 -2.49 40.90
CA GLY A 33 15.78 -3.01 42.27
C GLY A 33 15.67 -1.91 43.31
N GLY A 34 14.44 -1.64 43.77
CA GLY A 34 14.15 -0.80 44.93
C GLY A 34 12.89 0.05 44.73
N ARG A 35 11.76 -0.14 45.41
CA ARG A 35 11.28 -1.09 46.40
C ARG A 35 9.79 -0.76 46.57
N GLU A 36 9.05 -1.74 47.04
CA GLU A 36 7.61 -1.76 47.23
C GLU A 36 7.17 -1.13 48.58
N LEU A 37 5.86 -0.83 48.67
CA LEU A 37 4.99 -0.70 49.86
C LEU A 37 4.83 0.65 50.59
N ALA A 38 3.65 1.27 50.39
CA ALA A 38 2.78 1.74 51.48
C ALA A 38 1.31 1.95 51.01
N ALA A 39 0.46 1.06 51.52
CA ALA A 39 -1.00 1.04 51.68
C ALA A 39 -1.92 2.22 51.27
N VAL A 40 -2.99 1.86 50.55
CA VAL A 40 -4.43 2.02 50.90
C VAL A 40 -4.79 3.18 51.85
N ALA A 41 -5.28 4.30 51.28
CA ALA A 41 -6.44 5.10 51.76
C ALA A 41 -6.59 6.40 50.95
N ALA A 42 -7.42 6.40 49.89
CA ALA A 42 -8.14 7.58 49.37
C ALA A 42 -9.02 7.18 48.16
N ALA A 43 -9.84 6.14 48.33
CA ALA A 43 -10.88 5.78 47.38
C ALA A 43 -12.17 6.53 47.71
N CYS A 44 -12.25 7.81 47.32
CA CYS A 44 -13.51 8.52 47.02
C CYS A 44 -13.18 9.91 46.46
N GLY A 45 -13.09 10.03 45.13
CA GLY A 45 -12.89 11.33 44.45
C GLY A 45 -12.23 11.28 43.07
N ALA A 46 -11.51 10.20 42.75
CA ALA A 46 -10.68 10.14 41.53
C ALA A 46 -11.38 9.61 40.26
N ARG A 47 -12.61 9.08 40.33
CA ARG A 47 -13.31 8.52 39.16
C ARG A 47 -13.98 9.56 38.25
N ALA A 48 -14.31 10.76 38.74
CA ALA A 48 -14.96 11.80 37.91
C ALA A 48 -13.98 12.66 37.09
N ARG A 49 -12.71 12.76 37.50
CA ARG A 49 -11.70 13.62 36.85
C ARG A 49 -10.95 12.92 35.70
N VAL A 50 -10.83 11.59 35.76
CA VAL A 50 -10.22 10.75 34.71
C VAL A 50 -11.17 10.58 33.53
N GLU A 51 -12.48 10.44 33.78
CA GLU A 51 -13.50 10.34 32.72
C GLU A 51 -13.65 11.66 31.97
N LYS A 52 -13.70 12.81 32.67
CA LYS A 52 -13.74 14.14 32.02
C LYS A 52 -12.47 14.45 31.21
N LYS A 53 -11.28 14.06 31.68
CA LYS A 53 -10.03 14.19 30.89
C LYS A 53 -10.00 13.26 29.67
N ARG A 54 -10.52 12.03 29.76
CA ARG A 54 -10.63 11.12 28.60
C ARG A 54 -11.66 11.58 27.58
N VAL A 55 -12.80 12.12 28.02
CA VAL A 55 -13.85 12.66 27.13
C VAL A 55 -13.39 13.96 26.48
N ALA A 56 -12.73 14.86 27.21
CA ALA A 56 -12.16 16.08 26.66
C ALA A 56 -10.98 15.81 25.71
N ALA A 57 -10.12 14.83 26.02
CA ALA A 57 -9.04 14.39 25.12
C ALA A 57 -9.59 13.68 23.87
N LYS A 58 -10.68 12.90 23.99
CA LYS A 58 -11.40 12.32 22.84
C LYS A 58 -12.08 13.39 21.99
N SER A 59 -12.71 14.42 22.60
CA SER A 59 -13.39 15.48 21.85
C SER A 59 -12.40 16.41 21.15
N THR A 60 -11.27 16.74 21.79
CA THR A 60 -10.19 17.50 21.14
C THR A 60 -9.45 16.67 20.10
N ALA A 61 -9.18 15.38 20.34
CA ALA A 61 -8.62 14.50 19.30
C ALA A 61 -9.59 14.29 18.13
N SER A 62 -10.90 14.19 18.39
CA SER A 62 -11.95 14.12 17.36
C SER A 62 -12.06 15.43 16.59
N ALA A 63 -12.09 16.58 17.26
CA ALA A 63 -12.13 17.88 16.61
C ALA A 63 -10.84 18.18 15.82
N PHE A 64 -9.68 17.74 16.32
CA PHE A 64 -8.40 17.84 15.63
C PHE A 64 -8.31 16.85 14.44
N ALA A 65 -8.80 15.63 14.58
CA ALA A 65 -8.92 14.65 13.50
C ALA A 65 -9.93 15.10 12.43
N ASP A 66 -11.06 15.69 12.83
CA ASP A 66 -12.06 16.31 11.95
C ASP A 66 -11.49 17.55 11.25
N HIS A 67 -10.70 18.35 11.94
CA HIS A 67 -10.00 19.49 11.35
C HIS A 67 -8.90 19.03 10.38
N LEU A 68 -8.14 17.99 10.71
CA LEU A 68 -7.13 17.37 9.84
C LEU A 68 -7.77 16.76 8.60
N THR A 69 -8.88 16.00 8.75
CA THR A 69 -9.62 15.47 7.59
C THR A 69 -10.22 16.59 6.75
N ARG A 70 -10.77 17.67 7.33
CA ARG A 70 -11.20 18.84 6.53
C ARG A 70 -10.07 19.52 5.75
N ARG A 71 -8.82 19.39 6.20
CA ARG A 71 -7.63 19.94 5.53
C ARG A 71 -7.05 19.06 4.43
N THR A 72 -7.45 17.79 4.36
CA THR A 72 -6.98 16.82 3.35
C THR A 72 -8.07 16.37 2.39
N ARG A 73 -9.36 16.55 2.75
CA ARG A 73 -10.48 16.22 1.87
C ARG A 73 -10.41 17.04 0.58
N SER A 74 -10.73 16.35 -0.51
CA SER A 74 -10.99 17.01 -1.79
C SER A 74 -12.02 18.12 -1.62
N GLY A 75 -11.72 19.27 -2.23
CA GLY A 75 -12.63 20.41 -2.31
C GLY A 75 -13.47 20.42 -3.58
N ALA A 76 -13.26 19.44 -4.48
CA ALA A 76 -14.04 19.31 -5.71
C ALA A 76 -15.48 18.87 -5.39
N GLY A 77 -16.45 19.38 -6.15
CA GLY A 77 -17.83 18.91 -6.06
C GLY A 77 -17.92 17.44 -6.49
N PHE A 78 -18.66 16.63 -5.73
CA PHE A 78 -18.85 15.22 -6.07
C PHE A 78 -19.77 15.10 -7.30
N ASP A 79 -19.24 14.61 -8.43
CA ASP A 79 -19.97 14.43 -9.68
C ASP A 79 -20.64 13.05 -9.76
N TRP A 80 -21.93 13.01 -9.47
CA TRP A 80 -22.71 11.77 -9.50
C TRP A 80 -22.79 11.10 -10.88
N ASP A 81 -22.82 11.90 -11.94
CA ASP A 81 -23.01 11.38 -13.30
C ASP A 81 -21.71 10.81 -13.85
N LEU A 82 -20.57 11.43 -13.52
CA LEU A 82 -19.24 10.88 -13.77
C LEU A 82 -19.09 9.50 -13.13
N TYR A 83 -19.33 9.39 -11.82
CA TYR A 83 -19.16 8.11 -11.13
C TYR A 83 -20.13 7.05 -11.64
N ARG A 84 -21.38 7.42 -11.98
CA ARG A 84 -22.34 6.48 -12.57
C ARG A 84 -21.90 5.96 -13.95
N ARG A 85 -21.29 6.82 -14.78
CA ARG A 85 -20.79 6.45 -16.11
C ARG A 85 -19.68 5.40 -16.05
N TYR A 86 -18.76 5.52 -15.09
CA TYR A 86 -17.61 4.63 -14.97
C TYR A 86 -17.84 3.42 -14.06
N ALA A 87 -19.03 3.34 -13.45
CA ALA A 87 -19.42 2.22 -12.62
C ALA A 87 -19.53 0.96 -13.49
N ASP A 88 -18.62 0.00 -13.28
CA ASP A 88 -18.63 -1.26 -14.04
C ASP A 88 -19.87 -2.09 -13.67
N ALA A 89 -20.83 -2.23 -14.59
CA ALA A 89 -22.10 -2.93 -14.37
C ALA A 89 -22.00 -4.47 -14.39
N ALA A 90 -20.80 -5.05 -14.46
CA ALA A 90 -20.61 -6.48 -14.42
C ALA A 90 -20.79 -7.06 -13.00
N GLY A 91 -22.02 -7.42 -12.63
CA GLY A 91 -22.32 -8.32 -11.51
C GLY A 91 -22.86 -7.65 -10.23
N GLY A 92 -23.97 -6.92 -10.32
CA GLY A 92 -24.83 -6.57 -9.17
C GLY A 92 -24.31 -5.50 -8.19
N HIS A 93 -23.03 -5.15 -8.22
CA HIS A 93 -22.46 -4.02 -7.49
C HIS A 93 -21.43 -3.30 -8.35
N ALA A 94 -21.80 -2.11 -8.83
CA ALA A 94 -20.95 -1.38 -9.76
C ALA A 94 -19.64 -0.92 -9.10
N HIS A 95 -18.49 -1.30 -9.66
CA HIS A 95 -17.18 -0.92 -9.10
C HIS A 95 -16.82 0.50 -9.55
N LEU A 96 -16.62 1.39 -8.59
CA LEU A 96 -16.23 2.77 -8.82
C LEU A 96 -14.70 2.91 -8.64
N PRO A 97 -13.97 3.48 -9.62
CA PRO A 97 -12.57 3.83 -9.44
C PRO A 97 -12.43 4.82 -8.27
N VAL A 98 -11.42 4.62 -7.43
CA VAL A 98 -11.24 5.38 -6.20
C VAL A 98 -10.69 6.75 -6.53
N MET A 99 -11.31 7.83 -6.02
CA MET A 99 -10.87 9.20 -6.26
C MET A 99 -10.78 9.55 -7.78
N LEU A 100 -11.72 9.02 -8.57
CA LEU A 100 -11.72 9.20 -10.02
C LEU A 100 -11.70 10.66 -10.45
N GLY A 101 -12.53 11.50 -9.81
CA GLY A 101 -12.60 12.92 -10.09
C GLY A 101 -11.27 13.62 -9.81
N GLU A 102 -10.64 13.31 -8.67
CA GLU A 102 -9.35 13.86 -8.29
C GLU A 102 -8.22 13.43 -9.24
N VAL A 103 -8.24 12.19 -9.72
CA VAL A 103 -7.27 11.71 -10.72
C VAL A 103 -7.41 12.48 -12.03
N LEU A 104 -8.64 12.62 -12.55
CA LEU A 104 -8.89 13.38 -13.78
C LEU A 104 -8.52 14.86 -13.63
N ASP A 105 -8.84 15.45 -12.48
CA ASP A 105 -8.49 16.81 -12.11
C ASP A 105 -6.96 17.04 -12.17
N VAL A 106 -6.17 16.09 -11.68
CA VAL A 106 -4.69 16.18 -11.70
C VAL A 106 -4.14 16.22 -13.13
N PHE A 107 -4.78 15.61 -14.11
CA PHE A 107 -4.29 15.62 -15.49
C PHE A 107 -4.99 16.64 -16.39
N ARG A 108 -6.10 17.25 -15.95
CA ARG A 108 -6.94 18.17 -16.74
C ARG A 108 -6.18 19.28 -17.49
N HIS A 109 -5.15 19.85 -16.87
CA HIS A 109 -4.40 20.99 -17.43
C HIS A 109 -3.08 20.58 -18.11
N LEU A 110 -2.81 19.29 -18.22
CA LEU A 110 -1.68 18.76 -18.98
C LEU A 110 -2.13 18.40 -20.40
N HIS A 111 -1.28 18.71 -21.37
CA HIS A 111 -1.41 18.13 -22.70
C HIS A 111 -0.89 16.69 -22.65
N LEU A 112 -1.78 15.75 -22.30
CA LEU A 112 -1.44 14.38 -21.94
C LEU A 112 -1.36 13.50 -23.20
N ARG A 113 -0.22 13.50 -23.89
CA ARG A 113 -0.01 12.66 -25.10
C ARG A 113 0.37 11.24 -24.76
N SER A 114 0.91 10.99 -23.57
CA SER A 114 1.30 9.67 -23.09
C SER A 114 0.86 9.42 -21.64
N PHE A 115 0.27 8.24 -21.39
CA PHE A 115 -0.20 7.86 -20.07
C PHE A 115 0.10 6.40 -19.73
N VAL A 116 0.56 6.17 -18.50
CA VAL A 116 0.85 4.83 -17.99
C VAL A 116 0.01 4.54 -16.74
N ASP A 117 -0.81 3.49 -16.79
CA ASP A 117 -1.51 2.94 -15.62
C ASP A 117 -0.74 1.72 -15.10
N CYS A 118 -0.05 1.88 -13.97
CA CYS A 118 0.78 0.83 -13.37
C CYS A 118 -0.01 -0.25 -12.63
N THR A 119 -1.32 -0.05 -12.45
CA THR A 119 -2.19 -0.86 -11.61
C THR A 119 -3.55 -0.98 -12.30
N LEU A 120 -3.50 -1.52 -13.51
CA LEU A 120 -4.57 -1.46 -14.49
C LEU A 120 -5.93 -1.93 -13.95
N GLY A 121 -5.94 -3.00 -13.14
CA GLY A 121 -7.13 -3.51 -12.49
C GLY A 121 -8.23 -3.85 -13.52
N ALA A 122 -9.40 -3.23 -13.38
CA ALA A 122 -10.51 -3.36 -14.34
C ALA A 122 -10.57 -2.19 -15.36
N ALA A 123 -9.44 -1.50 -15.57
CA ALA A 123 -9.27 -0.33 -16.42
C ALA A 123 -10.17 0.87 -16.10
N GLY A 124 -10.67 0.99 -14.87
CA GLY A 124 -11.61 2.06 -14.50
C GLY A 124 -11.04 3.48 -14.65
N HIS A 125 -9.82 3.71 -14.13
CA HIS A 125 -9.11 4.98 -14.32
C HIS A 125 -8.65 5.16 -15.76
N SER A 126 -8.09 4.09 -16.34
CA SER A 126 -7.60 4.07 -17.71
C SER A 126 -8.65 4.49 -18.75
N VAL A 127 -9.86 3.92 -18.70
CA VAL A 127 -10.97 4.27 -19.60
C VAL A 127 -11.33 5.75 -19.45
N ALA A 128 -11.42 6.24 -18.22
CA ALA A 128 -11.76 7.65 -17.99
C ALA A 128 -10.69 8.62 -18.48
N ILE A 129 -9.41 8.29 -18.29
CA ILE A 129 -8.28 9.09 -18.79
C ILE A 129 -8.26 9.09 -20.32
N ILE A 130 -8.40 7.91 -20.94
CA ILE A 130 -8.49 7.80 -22.39
C ILE A 130 -9.63 8.72 -22.85
N GLU A 131 -10.86 8.54 -22.40
CA GLU A 131 -11.99 9.37 -22.84
C GLU A 131 -11.82 10.88 -22.62
N ALA A 132 -11.24 11.29 -21.48
CA ALA A 132 -11.04 12.70 -21.15
C ALA A 132 -9.96 13.38 -22.00
N HIS A 133 -8.96 12.64 -22.46
CA HIS A 133 -7.83 13.15 -23.23
C HIS A 133 -7.87 12.61 -24.66
N ARG A 134 -8.55 13.34 -25.56
CA ARG A 134 -8.66 12.98 -26.99
C ARG A 134 -7.33 13.12 -27.73
N GLU A 135 -6.44 13.94 -27.20
CA GLU A 135 -5.07 14.16 -27.64
C GLU A 135 -4.09 13.03 -27.26
N LEU A 136 -4.52 12.05 -26.47
CA LEU A 136 -3.68 10.93 -26.05
C LEU A 136 -3.24 10.09 -27.27
N GLU A 137 -1.92 9.96 -27.46
CA GLU A 137 -1.27 9.22 -28.56
C GLU A 137 -0.70 7.87 -28.10
N LEU A 138 -0.32 7.76 -26.81
CA LEU A 138 0.24 6.54 -26.23
C LEU A 138 -0.43 6.22 -24.89
N TYR A 139 -0.89 4.99 -24.75
CA TYR A 139 -1.39 4.43 -23.51
C TYR A 139 -0.69 3.10 -23.20
N VAL A 140 -0.25 2.93 -21.94
CA VAL A 140 0.36 1.69 -21.46
C VAL A 140 -0.29 1.27 -20.14
N GLY A 141 -0.84 0.06 -20.07
CA GLY A 141 -1.40 -0.53 -18.86
C GLY A 141 -0.57 -1.70 -18.34
N LEU A 142 -0.31 -1.78 -17.04
CA LEU A 142 0.38 -2.89 -16.40
C LEU A 142 -0.48 -3.48 -15.28
N ASP A 143 -0.55 -4.81 -15.20
CA ASP A 143 -1.06 -5.52 -14.03
C ASP A 143 -0.27 -6.80 -13.80
N VAL A 144 -0.13 -7.23 -12.54
CA VAL A 144 0.47 -8.52 -12.20
C VAL A 144 -0.52 -9.68 -12.31
N ASP A 145 -1.80 -9.37 -12.27
CA ASP A 145 -2.90 -10.33 -12.26
C ASP A 145 -3.42 -10.54 -13.69
N PRO A 146 -3.26 -11.74 -14.29
CA PRO A 146 -3.74 -12.01 -15.64
C PRO A 146 -5.25 -11.86 -15.77
N VAL A 147 -6.04 -12.14 -14.71
CA VAL A 147 -7.50 -12.00 -14.75
C VAL A 147 -7.90 -10.53 -14.85
N ALA A 148 -7.19 -9.65 -14.13
CA ALA A 148 -7.42 -8.21 -14.19
C ALA A 148 -7.02 -7.68 -15.57
N HIS A 149 -5.83 -8.05 -16.04
CA HIS A 149 -5.32 -7.69 -17.36
C HIS A 149 -6.28 -8.08 -18.49
N ASP A 150 -6.79 -9.32 -18.53
CA ASP A 150 -7.71 -9.76 -19.57
C ASP A 150 -9.00 -8.94 -19.59
N LYS A 151 -9.58 -8.67 -18.40
CA LYS A 151 -10.79 -7.86 -18.29
C LYS A 151 -10.55 -6.41 -18.72
N ALA A 152 -9.44 -5.83 -18.30
CA ALA A 152 -9.04 -4.48 -18.67
C ALA A 152 -8.78 -4.34 -20.17
N ARG A 153 -8.06 -5.31 -20.76
CA ARG A 153 -7.78 -5.35 -22.19
C ARG A 153 -9.07 -5.37 -23.01
N ALA A 154 -10.00 -6.27 -22.69
CA ALA A 154 -11.31 -6.32 -23.35
C ALA A 154 -12.05 -4.98 -23.24
N ARG A 155 -12.10 -4.39 -22.03
CA ARG A 155 -12.76 -3.09 -21.82
C ARG A 155 -12.13 -1.95 -22.60
N ILE A 156 -10.80 -1.94 -22.75
CA ILE A 156 -10.10 -0.91 -23.54
C ILE A 156 -10.34 -1.14 -25.04
N GLU A 157 -10.32 -2.39 -25.52
CA GLU A 157 -10.64 -2.74 -26.90
C GLU A 157 -12.07 -2.30 -27.26
N ASP A 158 -13.06 -2.61 -26.41
CA ASP A 158 -14.46 -2.18 -26.57
C ASP A 158 -14.58 -0.66 -26.62
N LEU A 159 -13.91 0.07 -25.71
CA LEU A 159 -13.89 1.53 -25.71
C LEU A 159 -13.37 2.11 -27.03
N LEU A 160 -12.27 1.56 -27.56
CA LEU A 160 -11.64 2.03 -28.78
C LEU A 160 -12.49 1.74 -30.03
N ASN A 161 -13.27 0.65 -30.00
CA ASN A 161 -14.22 0.31 -31.05
C ASN A 161 -15.46 1.22 -31.02
N ASP A 162 -16.02 1.46 -29.83
CA ASP A 162 -17.23 2.28 -29.65
C ASP A 162 -16.97 3.78 -29.84
N ASN A 163 -15.73 4.22 -29.62
CA ASN A 163 -15.36 5.63 -29.73
C ASN A 163 -14.14 5.83 -30.64
N PRO A 164 -14.31 5.64 -31.96
CA PRO A 164 -13.22 5.76 -32.92
C PRO A 164 -12.52 7.11 -32.78
N ARG A 165 -11.19 7.03 -32.62
CA ARG A 165 -10.30 8.19 -32.72
C ARG A 165 -9.83 8.32 -34.16
N ASP A 166 -9.19 9.43 -34.49
CA ASP A 166 -8.58 9.65 -35.80
C ASP A 166 -7.42 8.68 -36.13
N GLY A 167 -7.19 7.66 -35.31
CA GLY A 167 -6.23 6.58 -35.55
C GLY A 167 -4.88 6.77 -34.85
N SER A 168 -4.73 7.76 -33.98
CA SER A 168 -3.44 8.13 -33.36
C SER A 168 -3.08 7.36 -32.07
N LEU A 169 -4.06 6.86 -31.31
CA LEU A 169 -3.78 6.23 -30.00
C LEU A 169 -3.22 4.81 -30.14
N LYS A 170 -1.96 4.63 -29.74
CA LYS A 170 -1.32 3.33 -29.54
C LYS A 170 -1.56 2.86 -28.11
N ALA A 171 -2.24 1.73 -27.93
CA ALA A 171 -2.55 1.17 -26.63
C ALA A 171 -1.84 -0.17 -26.42
N TYR A 172 -1.08 -0.29 -25.34
CA TYR A 172 -0.38 -1.51 -24.93
C TYR A 172 -0.81 -1.93 -23.54
N THR A 173 -1.01 -3.23 -23.31
CA THR A 173 -1.28 -3.76 -21.97
C THR A 173 -0.40 -4.97 -21.68
N HIS A 174 0.16 -5.05 -20.48
CA HIS A 174 1.14 -6.07 -20.11
C HIS A 174 0.81 -6.75 -18.77
N VAL A 175 0.88 -8.09 -18.75
CA VAL A 175 0.90 -8.87 -17.50
C VAL A 175 2.30 -8.78 -16.88
N ARG A 176 2.59 -7.66 -16.21
CA ARG A 176 3.90 -7.32 -15.65
C ARG A 176 3.74 -6.51 -14.37
N ASN A 177 4.65 -6.72 -13.43
CA ASN A 177 4.76 -5.87 -12.24
C ASN A 177 5.27 -4.48 -12.63
N PHE A 178 4.65 -3.44 -12.06
CA PHE A 178 5.00 -2.05 -12.34
C PHE A 178 6.46 -1.69 -12.05
N LYS A 179 7.19 -2.46 -11.21
CA LYS A 179 8.64 -2.26 -11.02
C LYS A 179 9.46 -2.41 -12.30
N TYR A 180 8.89 -3.06 -13.32
CA TYR A 180 9.50 -3.23 -14.63
C TYR A 180 9.09 -2.15 -15.64
N ILE A 181 8.50 -1.03 -15.21
CA ILE A 181 8.04 0.06 -16.09
C ILE A 181 9.11 0.51 -17.09
N LYS A 182 10.37 0.70 -16.66
CA LYS A 182 11.48 1.06 -17.56
C LYS A 182 11.68 0.05 -18.68
N SER A 183 11.68 -1.24 -18.36
CA SER A 183 11.83 -2.30 -19.35
C SER A 183 10.62 -2.39 -20.29
N VAL A 184 9.41 -2.12 -19.80
CA VAL A 184 8.20 -2.12 -20.63
C VAL A 184 8.21 -0.95 -21.60
N LEU A 185 8.49 0.28 -21.12
CA LEU A 185 8.55 1.46 -21.98
C LEU A 185 9.67 1.36 -23.01
N GLY A 186 10.88 0.95 -22.61
CA GLY A 186 11.99 0.77 -23.54
C GLY A 186 11.74 -0.34 -24.59
N GLY A 187 10.92 -1.35 -24.26
CA GLY A 187 10.51 -2.38 -25.22
C GLY A 187 9.44 -1.92 -26.21
N ILE A 188 8.73 -0.81 -25.92
CA ILE A 188 7.76 -0.19 -26.83
C ILE A 188 8.49 0.79 -27.76
N ASP A 189 9.28 1.69 -27.19
CA ASP A 189 10.09 2.68 -27.90
C ASP A 189 11.20 3.18 -26.97
N GLU A 190 12.46 2.98 -27.36
CA GLU A 190 13.63 3.39 -26.56
C GLU A 190 13.64 4.92 -26.30
N ASN A 191 13.07 5.72 -27.20
CA ASN A 191 12.99 7.18 -27.04
C ASN A 191 12.09 7.60 -25.87
N LEU A 192 11.18 6.73 -25.39
CA LEU A 192 10.36 7.01 -24.20
C LEU A 192 11.17 7.05 -22.92
N LEU A 193 12.36 6.46 -22.89
CA LEU A 193 13.25 6.54 -21.73
C LEU A 193 14.01 7.87 -21.66
N GLU A 194 14.22 8.52 -22.81
CA GLU A 194 14.87 9.83 -22.91
C GLU A 194 13.85 10.99 -22.82
N GLY A 195 12.77 10.90 -23.61
CA GLY A 195 11.72 11.93 -23.66
C GLY A 195 10.72 11.85 -22.50
N GLY A 196 10.55 10.66 -21.93
CA GLY A 196 9.62 10.38 -20.84
C GLY A 196 8.15 10.34 -21.26
N VAL A 197 7.28 10.06 -20.28
CA VAL A 197 5.82 10.06 -20.40
C VAL A 197 5.17 11.17 -19.57
N ASP A 198 4.02 11.66 -20.01
CA ASP A 198 3.38 12.85 -19.44
C ASP A 198 2.64 12.54 -18.13
N GLY A 199 2.07 11.34 -18.01
CA GLY A 199 1.34 10.93 -16.81
C GLY A 199 1.54 9.47 -16.44
N ILE A 200 1.70 9.22 -15.15
CA ILE A 200 1.76 7.88 -14.57
C ILE A 200 0.80 7.81 -13.38
N LEU A 201 0.03 6.73 -13.29
CA LEU A 201 -0.85 6.42 -12.17
C LEU A 201 -0.45 5.11 -11.50
N MET A 202 -0.42 5.09 -10.16
CA MET A 202 -0.34 3.90 -9.33
C MET A 202 -1.50 3.91 -8.30
N ASP A 203 -2.55 3.13 -8.54
CA ASP A 203 -3.65 2.85 -7.62
C ASP A 203 -3.37 1.55 -6.84
N LEU A 204 -2.76 1.68 -5.66
CA LEU A 204 -2.19 0.56 -4.92
C LEU A 204 -3.25 -0.35 -4.30
N GLY A 205 -2.86 -1.56 -3.91
CA GLY A 205 -3.73 -2.48 -3.16
C GLY A 205 -4.34 -3.56 -4.05
N MET A 206 -5.56 -3.98 -3.69
CA MET A 206 -6.19 -5.19 -4.26
C MET A 206 -7.38 -4.85 -5.14
N SER A 207 -7.52 -5.56 -6.25
CA SER A 207 -8.68 -5.43 -7.13
C SER A 207 -9.93 -6.09 -6.53
N SER A 208 -11.11 -5.68 -7.00
CA SER A 208 -12.37 -6.40 -6.69
C SER A 208 -12.31 -7.88 -7.06
N MET A 209 -11.68 -8.19 -8.18
CA MET A 209 -11.56 -9.56 -8.70
C MET A 209 -10.78 -10.46 -7.72
N GLN A 210 -9.76 -9.91 -7.07
CA GLN A 210 -8.98 -10.61 -6.05
C GLN A 210 -9.74 -10.79 -4.74
N VAL A 211 -10.44 -9.76 -4.27
CA VAL A 211 -11.14 -9.81 -2.97
C VAL A 211 -12.44 -10.60 -3.03
N ASN A 212 -13.16 -10.53 -4.16
CA ASN A 212 -14.45 -11.19 -4.33
C ASN A 212 -14.32 -12.67 -4.71
N ASN A 213 -13.17 -13.10 -5.22
CA ASN A 213 -12.87 -14.51 -5.46
C ASN A 213 -12.23 -15.12 -4.21
N SER A 214 -12.99 -15.95 -3.49
CA SER A 214 -12.50 -16.62 -2.27
C SER A 214 -11.29 -17.51 -2.52
N ASP A 215 -11.16 -18.12 -3.71
CA ASP A 215 -10.05 -19.00 -4.06
C ASP A 215 -8.70 -18.27 -4.11
N ARG A 216 -8.72 -16.94 -4.15
CA ARG A 216 -7.51 -16.10 -4.10
C ARG A 216 -7.01 -15.86 -2.67
N GLY A 217 -7.82 -16.14 -1.65
CA GLY A 217 -7.40 -16.06 -0.24
C GLY A 217 -7.27 -14.65 0.35
N PHE A 218 -7.70 -13.60 -0.35
CA PHE A 218 -7.58 -12.21 0.15
C PHE A 218 -8.71 -11.78 1.09
N SER A 219 -9.84 -12.49 1.08
CA SER A 219 -11.02 -12.11 1.86
C SER A 219 -10.91 -12.55 3.31
N VAL A 220 -11.12 -11.61 4.23
CA VAL A 220 -11.27 -11.90 5.67
C VAL A 220 -12.61 -12.59 5.98
N LEU A 221 -13.61 -12.41 5.13
CA LEU A 221 -14.97 -12.88 5.36
C LEU A 221 -15.33 -14.15 4.56
N GLY A 222 -14.67 -14.36 3.42
CA GLY A 222 -14.83 -15.56 2.60
C GLY A 222 -13.78 -16.61 2.95
N ASP A 223 -14.19 -17.88 2.99
CA ASP A 223 -13.26 -19.00 3.18
C ASP A 223 -12.64 -19.44 1.85
N GLY A 224 -11.35 -19.73 1.87
CA GLY A 224 -10.56 -20.16 0.73
C GLY A 224 -9.14 -20.53 1.16
N PRO A 225 -8.26 -20.92 0.22
CA PRO A 225 -6.88 -21.27 0.54
C PRO A 225 -6.09 -20.05 1.03
N LEU A 226 -5.06 -20.28 1.84
CA LEU A 226 -4.10 -19.25 2.27
C LEU A 226 -3.11 -18.92 1.14
N ASP A 227 -3.62 -18.37 0.03
CA ASP A 227 -2.81 -18.03 -1.14
C ASP A 227 -2.26 -16.58 -1.08
N MET A 228 -3.13 -15.59 -1.28
CA MET A 228 -2.82 -14.15 -1.28
C MET A 228 -1.80 -13.68 -2.34
N ARG A 229 -1.46 -14.49 -3.35
CA ARG A 229 -0.63 -14.04 -4.47
C ARG A 229 -1.44 -13.19 -5.44
N MET A 230 -0.94 -11.99 -5.73
CA MET A 230 -1.51 -11.12 -6.77
C MET A 230 -1.20 -11.69 -8.17
N ASN A 231 0.02 -12.21 -8.37
CA ASN A 231 0.38 -13.04 -9.52
C ASN A 231 0.26 -14.53 -9.15
N PRO A 232 -0.72 -15.28 -9.70
CA PRO A 232 -0.89 -16.71 -9.40
C PRO A 232 0.32 -17.60 -9.74
N GLN A 233 1.26 -17.10 -10.58
CA GLN A 233 2.49 -17.79 -10.95
C GLN A 233 3.65 -17.54 -9.97
N ALA A 234 3.50 -16.65 -8.98
CA ALA A 234 4.52 -16.45 -7.94
C ALA A 234 4.64 -17.69 -7.04
N SER A 235 5.81 -17.95 -6.47
CA SER A 235 6.05 -19.19 -5.72
C SER A 235 5.58 -19.18 -4.27
N LEU A 236 5.64 -18.03 -3.59
CA LEU A 236 5.36 -17.91 -2.17
C LEU A 236 3.86 -17.68 -1.91
N LYS A 237 3.23 -18.51 -1.07
CA LYS A 237 1.86 -18.32 -0.57
C LYS A 237 1.85 -17.85 0.88
N ALA A 238 0.71 -17.32 1.33
CA ALA A 238 0.51 -16.98 2.74
C ALA A 238 0.61 -18.22 3.66
N GLU A 239 0.15 -19.37 3.17
CA GLU A 239 0.30 -20.68 3.83
C GLU A 239 1.77 -20.99 4.17
N ASP A 240 2.68 -20.74 3.22
CA ASP A 240 4.11 -21.04 3.39
C ASP A 240 4.73 -20.21 4.51
N ILE A 241 4.34 -18.93 4.59
CA ILE A 241 4.76 -18.01 5.65
C ILE A 241 4.31 -18.54 7.01
N LEU A 242 3.03 -18.91 7.13
CA LEU A 242 2.46 -19.30 8.41
C LEU A 242 2.99 -20.65 8.88
N ASN A 243 3.21 -21.60 7.98
CA ASN A 243 3.56 -22.98 8.34
C ASN A 243 5.07 -23.24 8.37
N TYR A 244 5.89 -22.55 7.56
CA TYR A 244 7.29 -22.94 7.37
C TYR A 244 8.32 -21.85 7.71
N TRP A 245 7.95 -20.57 7.76
CA TRP A 245 8.93 -19.54 8.11
C TRP A 245 9.37 -19.63 9.58
N PRO A 246 10.59 -19.18 9.91
CA PRO A 246 11.03 -19.07 11.30
C PRO A 246 10.04 -18.24 12.13
N ASP A 247 9.83 -18.63 13.39
CA ASP A 247 8.90 -17.96 14.30
C ASP A 247 9.14 -16.45 14.42
N SER A 248 10.43 -16.05 14.41
CA SER A 248 10.84 -14.65 14.45
C SER A 248 10.40 -13.88 13.21
N GLU A 249 10.40 -14.51 12.04
CA GLU A 249 9.97 -13.91 10.78
C GLU A 249 8.45 -13.78 10.70
N VAL A 250 7.70 -14.78 11.17
CA VAL A 250 6.24 -14.66 11.34
C VAL A 250 5.92 -13.48 12.27
N GLY A 251 6.63 -13.38 13.40
CA GLY A 251 6.49 -12.25 14.32
C GLY A 251 6.83 -10.90 13.68
N ARG A 252 7.89 -10.84 12.86
CA ARG A 252 8.30 -9.65 12.10
C ARG A 252 7.22 -9.21 11.13
N VAL A 253 6.68 -10.12 10.31
CA VAL A 253 5.60 -9.84 9.35
C VAL A 253 4.40 -9.22 10.05
N LEU A 254 3.91 -9.84 11.12
CA LEU A 254 2.76 -9.33 11.88
C LEU A 254 3.01 -7.96 12.50
N ARG A 255 4.22 -7.74 13.04
CA ARG A 255 4.60 -6.49 13.69
C ARG A 255 4.78 -5.34 12.68
N ASP A 256 5.57 -5.59 11.64
CA ASP A 256 6.07 -4.53 10.75
C ASP A 256 5.10 -4.25 9.61
N TYR A 257 4.50 -5.29 9.01
CA TYR A 257 3.55 -5.14 7.90
C TYR A 257 2.10 -5.06 8.36
N GLY A 258 1.76 -5.67 9.50
CA GLY A 258 0.43 -5.57 10.09
C GLY A 258 0.24 -4.38 11.03
N GLU A 259 1.33 -3.75 11.48
CA GLU A 259 1.33 -2.79 12.60
C GLU A 259 0.54 -3.34 13.83
N GLU A 260 0.58 -4.68 14.05
CA GLU A 260 -0.25 -5.35 15.07
C GLU A 260 0.41 -5.31 16.44
N SER A 261 -0.26 -4.67 17.40
CA SER A 261 0.19 -4.56 18.80
C SER A 261 0.40 -5.90 19.51
N ASN A 262 -0.48 -6.88 19.30
CA ASN A 262 -0.46 -8.18 19.96
C ASN A 262 0.29 -9.25 19.14
N TRP A 263 1.20 -8.82 18.25
CA TRP A 263 1.92 -9.69 17.33
C TRP A 263 2.64 -10.85 18.04
N ARG A 264 3.21 -10.64 19.23
CA ARG A 264 3.92 -11.69 19.99
C ARG A 264 3.00 -12.84 20.38
N PHE A 265 1.78 -12.53 20.79
CA PHE A 265 0.81 -13.53 21.19
C PHE A 265 0.27 -14.27 19.96
N LEU A 266 -0.10 -13.52 18.92
CA LEU A 266 -0.56 -14.09 17.64
C LEU A 266 0.49 -15.01 17.02
N GLN A 267 1.76 -14.57 16.98
CA GLN A 267 2.88 -15.39 16.51
C GLN A 267 2.94 -16.73 17.27
N LYS A 268 2.90 -16.72 18.61
CA LYS A 268 2.94 -17.95 19.41
C LYS A 268 1.78 -18.89 19.08
N GLN A 269 0.60 -18.34 18.84
CA GLN A 269 -0.59 -19.13 18.54
C GLN A 269 -0.52 -19.73 17.13
N ILE A 270 -0.09 -18.95 16.14
CA ILE A 270 0.15 -19.41 14.77
C ILE A 270 1.22 -20.51 14.73
N VAL A 271 2.36 -20.29 15.38
CA VAL A 271 3.43 -21.29 15.47
C VAL A 271 2.95 -22.53 16.22
N GLY A 272 2.17 -22.36 17.29
CA GLY A 272 1.58 -23.47 18.04
C GLY A 272 0.68 -24.35 17.17
N ALA A 273 -0.13 -23.74 16.28
CA ALA A 273 -1.01 -24.47 15.37
C ALA A 273 -0.26 -25.43 14.42
N ARG A 274 1.05 -25.24 14.19
CA ARG A 274 1.87 -26.17 13.39
C ARG A 274 1.95 -27.57 13.99
N ALA A 275 1.84 -27.69 15.32
CA ALA A 275 1.81 -28.98 16.00
C ALA A 275 0.56 -29.80 15.64
N ASP A 276 -0.52 -29.12 15.27
CA ASP A 276 -1.82 -29.71 14.92
C ASP A 276 -2.04 -29.78 13.39
N GLY A 277 -0.95 -29.72 12.61
CA GLY A 277 -0.98 -29.80 11.14
C GLY A 277 -0.81 -28.46 10.42
N GLY A 278 -0.92 -27.32 11.11
CA GLY A 278 -0.77 -26.00 10.51
C GLY A 278 -2.09 -25.35 10.10
N LEU A 279 -1.99 -24.21 9.40
CA LEU A 279 -3.13 -23.45 8.88
C LEU A 279 -3.17 -23.58 7.36
N HIS A 280 -4.32 -23.94 6.80
CA HIS A 280 -4.50 -24.23 5.38
C HIS A 280 -5.62 -23.41 4.72
N SER A 281 -6.51 -22.79 5.51
CA SER A 281 -7.57 -21.92 4.98
C SER A 281 -7.68 -20.58 5.69
N THR A 282 -8.27 -19.60 5.00
CA THR A 282 -8.55 -18.27 5.56
C THR A 282 -9.50 -18.37 6.76
N ALA A 283 -10.48 -19.29 6.75
CA ALA A 283 -11.35 -19.52 7.90
C ALA A 283 -10.57 -20.00 9.14
N GLN A 284 -9.64 -20.95 8.98
CA GLN A 284 -8.81 -21.43 10.10
C GLN A 284 -7.97 -20.31 10.70
N LEU A 285 -7.36 -19.47 9.85
CA LEU A 285 -6.61 -18.30 10.31
C LEU A 285 -7.51 -17.29 11.04
N VAL A 286 -8.70 -17.03 10.50
CA VAL A 286 -9.69 -16.12 11.11
C VAL A 286 -10.16 -16.64 12.46
N ASP A 287 -10.43 -17.94 12.59
CA ASP A 287 -10.86 -18.54 13.86
C ASP A 287 -9.75 -18.49 14.92
N LEU A 288 -8.49 -18.70 14.52
CA LEU A 288 -7.34 -18.47 15.39
C LEU A 288 -7.27 -17.00 15.84
N VAL A 289 -7.40 -16.04 14.92
CA VAL A 289 -7.40 -14.61 15.28
C VAL A 289 -8.60 -14.27 16.19
N ARG A 290 -9.76 -14.88 15.98
CA ARG A 290 -10.96 -14.64 16.79
C ARG A 290 -10.78 -15.18 18.21
N SER A 291 -10.26 -16.38 18.37
CA SER A 291 -10.01 -17.00 19.69
C SER A 291 -9.00 -16.18 20.51
N THR A 292 -8.01 -15.59 19.85
CA THR A 292 -6.96 -14.78 20.48
C THR A 292 -7.40 -13.34 20.82
N SER A 293 -8.46 -12.85 20.19
CA SER A 293 -8.98 -11.48 20.36
C SER A 293 -10.11 -11.36 21.38
N ALA A 294 -10.54 -12.46 22.01
CA ALA A 294 -11.73 -12.53 22.88
C ALA A 294 -11.67 -11.60 24.11
N GLY A 295 -10.49 -11.16 24.54
CA GLY A 295 -10.30 -10.27 25.70
C GLY A 295 -10.23 -8.77 25.39
N SER A 296 -10.12 -8.37 24.11
CA SER A 296 -9.78 -6.99 23.72
C SER A 296 -10.73 -6.41 22.67
N GLY A 297 -11.81 -5.75 23.11
CA GLY A 297 -12.57 -4.80 22.27
C GLY A 297 -13.84 -5.32 21.56
N GLY A 298 -14.35 -6.51 21.89
CA GLY A 298 -15.62 -7.05 21.37
C GLY A 298 -15.60 -7.44 19.88
N ARG A 299 -16.79 -7.61 19.25
CA ARG A 299 -16.96 -8.10 17.86
C ARG A 299 -16.17 -7.29 16.81
N HIS A 300 -15.87 -6.02 17.09
CA HIS A 300 -15.14 -5.15 16.17
C HIS A 300 -13.60 -5.23 16.34
N GLY A 301 -13.12 -5.80 17.45
CA GLY A 301 -11.68 -5.94 17.72
C GLY A 301 -11.01 -7.05 16.90
N TRP A 302 -11.63 -8.23 16.82
CA TRP A 302 -11.06 -9.33 16.05
C TRP A 302 -11.04 -9.07 14.55
N ILE A 303 -12.06 -8.38 14.00
CA ILE A 303 -12.09 -8.02 12.57
C ILE A 303 -10.90 -7.13 12.23
N LYS A 304 -10.61 -6.10 13.05
CA LYS A 304 -9.45 -5.23 12.85
C LYS A 304 -8.13 -6.00 12.91
N THR A 305 -8.03 -6.93 13.86
CA THR A 305 -6.85 -7.79 14.01
C THR A 305 -6.69 -8.67 12.78
N ALA A 306 -7.77 -9.31 12.30
CA ALA A 306 -7.75 -10.14 11.11
C ALA A 306 -7.38 -9.32 9.86
N THR A 307 -7.94 -8.11 9.69
CA THR A 307 -7.56 -7.22 8.58
C THR A 307 -6.06 -6.89 8.59
N ARG A 308 -5.47 -6.64 9.77
CA ARG A 308 -4.02 -6.40 9.89
C ARG A 308 -3.17 -7.63 9.60
N VAL A 309 -3.59 -8.80 10.06
CA VAL A 309 -2.90 -10.08 9.79
C VAL A 309 -2.94 -10.38 8.29
N PHE A 310 -4.10 -10.23 7.65
CA PHE A 310 -4.24 -10.44 6.21
C PHE A 310 -3.43 -9.41 5.42
N GLN A 311 -3.45 -8.13 5.82
CA GLN A 311 -2.58 -7.10 5.23
C GLN A 311 -1.10 -7.47 5.36
N ALA A 312 -0.66 -7.95 6.53
CA ALA A 312 0.72 -8.31 6.78
C ALA A 312 1.19 -9.44 5.85
N LEU A 313 0.37 -10.49 5.73
CA LEU A 313 0.64 -11.63 4.87
C LEU A 313 0.64 -11.22 3.40
N ARG A 314 -0.37 -10.43 2.97
CA ARG A 314 -0.46 -9.88 1.62
C ARG A 314 0.81 -9.14 1.21
N ILE A 315 1.24 -8.21 2.07
CA ILE A 315 2.46 -7.42 1.88
C ILE A 315 3.68 -8.33 1.77
N ALA A 316 3.80 -9.34 2.65
CA ALA A 316 4.94 -10.25 2.65
C ALA A 316 4.97 -11.18 1.42
N VAL A 317 3.82 -11.71 1.01
CA VAL A 317 3.68 -12.59 -0.16
C VAL A 317 4.06 -11.87 -1.46
N ASN A 318 3.65 -10.60 -1.59
CA ASN A 318 3.79 -9.85 -2.83
C ASN A 318 4.97 -8.86 -2.82
N ASP A 319 5.77 -8.83 -1.76
CA ASP A 319 6.88 -7.90 -1.55
C ASP A 319 6.50 -6.42 -1.85
N GLU A 320 5.30 -6.03 -1.40
CA GLU A 320 4.62 -4.82 -1.88
C GLU A 320 5.39 -3.54 -1.56
N LEU A 321 5.92 -3.44 -0.35
CA LEU A 321 6.52 -2.19 0.15
C LEU A 321 7.87 -1.89 -0.50
N GLN A 322 8.74 -2.90 -0.65
CA GLN A 322 10.03 -2.72 -1.32
C GLN A 322 9.81 -2.46 -2.80
N THR A 323 8.93 -3.26 -3.43
CA THR A 323 8.53 -3.07 -4.83
C THR A 323 7.97 -1.67 -5.09
N LEU A 324 7.18 -1.11 -4.17
CA LEU A 324 6.65 0.25 -4.27
C LEU A 324 7.75 1.32 -4.26
N GLU A 325 8.69 1.24 -3.32
CA GLU A 325 9.77 2.24 -3.20
C GLU A 325 10.63 2.30 -4.46
N ASP A 326 11.05 1.14 -4.97
CA ASP A 326 11.86 1.04 -6.19
C ASP A 326 11.07 1.50 -7.43
N ALA A 327 9.79 1.14 -7.50
CA ALA A 327 8.93 1.52 -8.61
C ALA A 327 8.65 3.02 -8.68
N ILE A 328 8.51 3.71 -7.54
CA ILE A 328 8.29 5.17 -7.53
C ILE A 328 9.49 5.89 -8.14
N HIS A 329 10.72 5.48 -7.80
CA HIS A 329 11.92 6.00 -8.44
C HIS A 329 11.92 5.71 -9.94
N ALA A 330 11.63 4.47 -10.33
CA ALA A 330 11.59 4.09 -11.74
C ALA A 330 10.53 4.87 -12.54
N CYS A 331 9.34 5.07 -11.98
CA CYS A 331 8.27 5.86 -12.59
C CYS A 331 8.67 7.33 -12.72
N PHE A 332 9.27 7.91 -11.68
CA PHE A 332 9.71 9.31 -11.73
C PHE A 332 10.78 9.53 -12.81
N ASP A 333 11.73 8.61 -12.94
CA ASP A 333 12.75 8.67 -13.99
C ASP A 333 12.12 8.64 -15.39
N CYS A 334 11.05 7.86 -15.58
CA CYS A 334 10.31 7.76 -16.83
C CYS A 334 9.41 8.97 -17.15
N LEU A 335 9.22 9.94 -16.25
CA LEU A 335 8.39 11.11 -16.56
C LEU A 335 9.11 12.06 -17.53
N SER A 336 8.34 12.72 -18.39
CA SER A 336 8.79 13.91 -19.12
C SER A 336 8.88 15.11 -18.18
N SER A 337 9.60 16.17 -18.57
CA SER A 337 9.57 17.45 -17.83
C SER A 337 8.13 17.98 -17.78
N GLY A 338 7.68 18.41 -16.60
CA GLY A 338 6.28 18.79 -16.34
C GLY A 338 5.32 17.61 -16.16
N GLY A 339 5.74 16.38 -16.46
CA GLY A 339 4.95 15.17 -16.27
C GLY A 339 4.63 14.89 -14.80
N ARG A 340 3.52 14.18 -14.55
CA ARG A 340 2.98 13.92 -13.20
C ARG A 340 2.89 12.43 -12.88
N LEU A 341 3.39 12.05 -11.71
CA LEU A 341 3.14 10.75 -11.09
C LEU A 341 2.11 10.91 -9.97
N VAL A 342 1.02 10.15 -10.10
CA VAL A 342 -0.08 10.06 -9.13
C VAL A 342 -0.03 8.71 -8.45
N VAL A 343 -0.05 8.71 -7.11
CA VAL A 343 -0.11 7.48 -6.32
C VAL A 343 -1.29 7.54 -5.35
N ILE A 344 -2.16 6.54 -5.40
CA ILE A 344 -3.25 6.32 -4.44
C ILE A 344 -2.83 5.17 -3.53
N SER A 345 -2.77 5.43 -2.23
CA SER A 345 -2.42 4.45 -1.19
C SER A 345 -3.59 4.18 -0.26
N PHE A 346 -3.72 2.97 0.27
CA PHE A 346 -4.86 2.56 1.09
C PHE A 346 -4.50 2.27 2.55
N HIS A 347 -3.21 2.17 2.87
CA HIS A 347 -2.76 2.05 4.26
C HIS A 347 -1.56 2.93 4.61
N SER A 348 -1.29 3.02 5.92
CA SER A 348 -0.24 3.85 6.51
C SER A 348 1.16 3.55 5.98
N LEU A 349 1.48 2.27 5.78
CA LEU A 349 2.80 1.85 5.31
C LEU A 349 3.09 2.35 3.89
N GLU A 350 2.19 2.12 2.93
CA GLU A 350 2.28 2.66 1.56
C GLU A 350 2.41 4.19 1.57
N ASP A 351 1.47 4.92 2.19
CA ASP A 351 1.47 6.39 2.23
C ASP A 351 2.77 6.97 2.81
N ARG A 352 3.35 6.28 3.81
CA ARG A 352 4.62 6.67 4.42
C ARG A 352 5.78 6.50 3.44
N ILE A 353 5.81 5.41 2.68
CA ILE A 353 6.82 5.17 1.64
C ILE A 353 6.67 6.22 0.55
N VAL A 354 5.47 6.38 -0.03
CA VAL A 354 5.20 7.37 -1.10
C VAL A 354 5.67 8.76 -0.68
N LYS A 355 5.26 9.20 0.52
CA LYS A 355 5.67 10.51 1.05
C LYS A 355 7.20 10.63 1.17
N ARG A 356 7.86 9.62 1.74
CA ARG A 356 9.30 9.65 1.98
C ARG A 356 10.07 9.64 0.65
N THR A 357 9.70 8.76 -0.27
CA THR A 357 10.34 8.66 -1.59
C THR A 357 10.15 9.93 -2.40
N PHE A 358 8.96 10.56 -2.36
CA PHE A 358 8.75 11.85 -3.01
C PHE A 358 9.64 12.96 -2.45
N LEU A 359 9.83 13.00 -1.12
CA LEU A 359 10.72 13.98 -0.48
C LEU A 359 12.18 13.71 -0.84
N ASP A 360 12.61 12.45 -0.80
CA ASP A 360 13.95 12.05 -1.19
C ASP A 360 14.25 12.41 -2.66
N ILE A 361 13.31 12.16 -3.58
CA ILE A 361 13.45 12.54 -5.00
C ILE A 361 13.73 14.04 -5.17
N ILE A 362 13.00 14.90 -4.45
CA ILE A 362 13.19 16.36 -4.59
C ILE A 362 14.42 16.87 -3.82
N GLU A 363 14.92 16.12 -2.83
CA GLU A 363 16.07 16.46 -1.98
C GLU A 363 17.41 15.92 -2.51
N ARG A 364 17.43 14.89 -3.38
CA ARG A 364 18.64 14.34 -3.99
C ARG A 364 19.33 15.38 -4.88
N GLY A 365 20.19 16.20 -4.29
CA GLY A 365 21.12 17.09 -4.98
C GLY A 365 22.35 17.31 -4.10
N GLU A 366 23.52 16.85 -4.58
CA GLU A 366 24.81 17.27 -4.02
C GLU A 366 24.99 18.76 -4.31
N GLY A 367 24.80 19.60 -3.29
CA GLY A 367 25.05 21.03 -3.42
C GLY A 367 24.21 21.88 -2.49
N ASP A 368 24.81 22.21 -1.35
CA ASP A 368 24.45 23.32 -0.45
C ASP A 368 23.33 23.05 0.59
N LEU A 369 23.76 22.52 1.74
CA LEU A 369 23.03 22.45 3.01
C LEU A 369 22.82 23.85 3.63
N ASN A 370 22.40 24.85 2.86
CA ASN A 370 22.05 26.18 3.37
C ASN A 370 20.89 26.89 2.63
N GLY A 371 20.19 26.22 1.72
CA GLY A 371 18.97 26.76 1.11
C GLY A 371 17.74 26.56 2.01
N LYS A 372 17.33 27.59 2.75
CA LYS A 372 15.95 27.66 3.28
C LYS A 372 14.99 27.44 2.10
N GLY A 373 14.29 26.30 2.08
CA GLY A 373 13.31 25.99 1.04
C GLY A 373 12.40 27.19 0.78
N GLN A 374 12.50 27.74 -0.42
CA GLN A 374 11.70 28.90 -0.81
C GLN A 374 10.24 28.47 -0.83
N ARG A 375 9.45 29.12 0.02
CA ARG A 375 8.00 29.03 0.00
C ARG A 375 7.53 29.99 -1.08
N GLU A 376 7.44 29.51 -2.30
CA GLU A 376 6.73 30.24 -3.34
C GLU A 376 5.24 29.91 -3.19
N ASP A 377 4.50 30.86 -2.61
CA ASP A 377 3.06 30.98 -2.77
C ASP A 377 2.77 31.61 -4.16
N GLU A 378 3.41 31.11 -5.22
CA GLU A 378 3.07 31.52 -6.58
C GLU A 378 1.77 30.85 -6.98
N ALA A 379 0.70 31.66 -6.92
CA ALA A 379 -0.55 31.40 -7.59
C ALA A 379 -0.29 31.44 -9.11
N ASP A 380 0.23 30.32 -9.64
CA ASP A 380 0.24 30.10 -11.08
C ASP A 380 -1.22 30.21 -11.57
N GLY A 381 -1.44 31.07 -12.56
CA GLY A 381 -2.71 31.63 -13.00
C GLY A 381 -3.63 30.64 -13.72
N GLY A 382 -3.81 29.46 -13.14
CA GLY A 382 -4.67 28.40 -13.65
C GLY A 382 -5.21 27.53 -12.52
N GLY A 383 -6.27 27.99 -11.84
CA GLY A 383 -7.40 27.18 -11.36
C GLY A 383 -7.23 25.88 -10.56
N GLU A 384 -6.04 25.42 -10.18
CA GLU A 384 -5.86 24.12 -9.51
C GLU A 384 -6.18 24.22 -7.99
N THR A 385 -7.42 23.91 -7.61
CA THR A 385 -7.97 24.04 -6.25
C THR A 385 -7.24 23.22 -5.16
N TRP A 386 -6.46 22.21 -5.56
CA TRP A 386 -5.69 21.31 -4.68
C TRP A 386 -4.25 21.76 -4.41
N SER A 387 -3.73 22.74 -5.15
CA SER A 387 -2.31 23.11 -5.17
C SER A 387 -1.84 24.05 -4.04
N ARG A 388 -2.65 24.30 -3.01
CA ARG A 388 -2.39 25.33 -1.98
C ARG A 388 -1.12 25.13 -1.14
N HIS A 389 -0.47 23.96 -1.20
CA HIS A 389 0.76 23.68 -0.46
C HIS A 389 1.66 22.73 -1.27
N ARG A 390 2.56 23.30 -2.08
CA ARG A 390 3.58 22.55 -2.84
C ARG A 390 4.91 22.52 -2.07
N VAL A 391 5.76 21.54 -2.37
CA VAL A 391 7.16 21.50 -1.91
C VAL A 391 8.03 21.29 -3.12
N GLN A 392 8.84 22.28 -3.47
CA GLN A 392 9.74 22.23 -4.62
C GLN A 392 11.15 21.84 -4.15
N GLY A 393 11.82 21.02 -4.95
CA GLY A 393 13.24 20.75 -4.82
C GLY A 393 13.91 20.73 -6.20
N SER A 394 15.10 20.14 -6.29
CA SER A 394 15.96 20.25 -7.47
C SER A 394 15.47 19.47 -8.68
N HIS A 395 14.84 18.30 -8.46
CA HIS A 395 14.41 17.41 -9.53
C HIS A 395 12.90 17.45 -9.79
N GLY A 396 12.11 18.00 -8.87
CA GLY A 396 10.65 17.89 -8.91
C GLY A 396 9.92 18.79 -7.93
N THR A 397 8.60 18.84 -8.08
CA THR A 397 7.68 19.52 -7.17
C THR A 397 6.66 18.52 -6.62
N VAL A 398 6.61 18.32 -5.31
CA VAL A 398 5.51 17.61 -4.65
C VAL A 398 4.30 18.53 -4.61
N LEU A 399 3.27 18.22 -5.40
CA LEU A 399 2.07 19.06 -5.55
C LEU A 399 1.11 18.90 -4.35
N THR A 400 1.17 17.76 -3.66
CA THR A 400 0.31 17.43 -2.52
C THR A 400 1.12 17.27 -1.23
N LYS A 401 1.52 18.37 -0.59
CA LYS A 401 2.25 18.32 0.70
C LYS A 401 1.51 17.49 1.75
N ARG A 402 0.18 17.59 1.76
CA ARG A 402 -0.72 16.67 2.46
C ARG A 402 -1.44 15.82 1.43
N PRO A 403 -1.71 14.53 1.72
CA PRO A 403 -2.44 13.70 0.79
C PRO A 403 -3.86 14.24 0.61
N ILE A 404 -4.40 14.07 -0.60
CA ILE A 404 -5.82 14.30 -0.86
C ILE A 404 -6.56 13.03 -0.41
N THR A 405 -7.69 13.20 0.27
CA THR A 405 -8.55 12.10 0.72
C THR A 405 -9.95 12.23 0.13
N PRO A 406 -10.70 11.12 -0.06
CA PRO A 406 -12.03 11.17 -0.66
C PRO A 406 -13.02 12.10 0.02
N SER A 407 -14.01 12.52 -0.74
CA SER A 407 -15.18 13.23 -0.24
C SER A 407 -16.04 12.32 0.65
N LYS A 408 -16.90 12.92 1.49
CA LYS A 408 -17.83 12.12 2.34
C LYS A 408 -18.89 11.42 1.48
N GLU A 409 -19.21 12.01 0.35
CA GLU A 409 -20.16 11.54 -0.65
C GLU A 409 -19.61 10.27 -1.29
N GLU A 410 -18.35 10.29 -1.73
CA GLU A 410 -17.68 9.11 -2.27
C GLU A 410 -17.56 8.00 -1.21
N GLU A 411 -17.17 8.32 0.03
CA GLU A 411 -17.05 7.32 1.11
C GLU A 411 -18.38 6.58 1.40
N LYS A 412 -19.53 7.22 1.16
CA LYS A 412 -20.85 6.59 1.32
C LYS A 412 -21.15 5.58 0.20
N LEU A 413 -20.67 5.86 -1.01
CA LEU A 413 -20.91 5.02 -2.20
C LEU A 413 -19.89 3.91 -2.33
N ASN A 414 -18.62 4.27 -2.15
CA ASN A 414 -17.50 3.38 -2.32
C ASN A 414 -16.79 3.20 -0.97
N ARG A 415 -17.17 2.18 -0.21
CA ARG A 415 -16.53 1.89 1.08
C ARG A 415 -15.02 1.64 0.97
N ARG A 416 -14.53 1.28 -0.22
CA ARG A 416 -13.12 0.97 -0.48
C ARG A 416 -12.24 2.22 -0.49
N CYS A 417 -12.81 3.39 -0.80
CA CYS A 417 -12.04 4.64 -0.81
C CYS A 417 -11.74 5.17 0.61
N ARG A 418 -12.39 4.69 1.67
CA ARG A 418 -12.32 5.28 3.02
C ARG A 418 -10.90 5.55 3.54
N SER A 419 -9.93 4.71 3.18
CA SER A 419 -8.54 4.83 3.61
C SER A 419 -7.60 5.34 2.51
N ALA A 420 -8.15 5.68 1.34
CA ALA A 420 -7.43 6.18 0.19
C ALA A 420 -6.78 7.53 0.47
N LYS A 421 -5.56 7.66 -0.02
CA LYS A 421 -4.74 8.87 0.06
C LYS A 421 -4.02 9.04 -1.26
N LEU A 422 -4.37 10.09 -1.97
CA LEU A 422 -3.75 10.46 -3.24
C LEU A 422 -2.60 11.44 -3.00
N ARG A 423 -1.45 11.16 -3.62
CA ARG A 423 -0.29 12.05 -3.67
C ARG A 423 0.17 12.25 -5.11
N VAL A 424 0.71 13.43 -5.38
CA VAL A 424 1.20 13.81 -6.70
C VAL A 424 2.58 14.45 -6.59
N ILE A 425 3.49 14.01 -7.47
CA ILE A 425 4.78 14.66 -7.74
C ILE A 425 4.86 15.00 -9.23
N ARG A 426 5.43 16.16 -9.54
CA ARG A 426 5.70 16.65 -10.89
C ARG A 426 7.21 16.67 -11.11
N LYS A 427 7.69 16.20 -12.26
CA LYS A 427 9.11 16.33 -12.64
C LYS A 427 9.39 17.72 -13.20
N LEU A 428 10.54 18.30 -12.86
CA LEU A 428 10.98 19.60 -13.40
C LEU A 428 11.68 19.42 -14.75
#